data_AF-A0AAV7XY05-F1
#
_entry.id   AF-A0AAV7XY05-F1
#
_cell.length_a   1.000
_cell.length_b   1.000
_cell.length_c   1.000
_cell.angle_alpha   90.00
_cell.angle_beta   90.00
_cell.angle_gamma   90.00
#
_symmetry.space_group_name_H-M   'P 1'
#
loop_
_entity.id
_entity.type
_entity.pdbx_description
1 polymer ?
#
loop_
_entity_poly.entity_id
_entity_poly.type
_entity_poly.pdbx_seq_one_letter_code
_entity_poly.pdbx_strand_id
1 'polypeptide(L)'
;MNFSISRTSSYRRLIPRNSATVEGKRHINTVPVKLCRAQADRYRDHQDQHFCRATINALEVVASILGPEQVIFISQDDKAKVPIGKTAAKLQAPLLMHIKYKVRLDDHDFVVGERRQLTPSVYAAMTIKKDCMGKREAVSYSGPTFIAIRSGKHSSSTASTHAKDLKDVLGMEEFRALTVSQDGKPKPVVMISVDGGPDENPRYKVIAHAISHFLDLDLDGLFVFTNAPGRSAYNRVERRMAPLSRELSGVVLPYDFYGSHLDNRGATVDKNLELQNFSHAGTTLADIWSAMTIDGFPVTAR
;
A
#
# COMPACT_ATOMS: atom_id res chain seq x y z
N MET A 1 4.99 -48.84 -2.48
CA MET A 1 3.86 -48.53 -3.38
C MET A 1 3.34 -47.15 -3.03
N ASN A 2 3.75 -46.12 -3.78
CA ASN A 2 3.38 -44.72 -3.50
C ASN A 2 2.07 -44.39 -4.22
N PHE A 3 0.97 -44.28 -3.48
CA PHE A 3 -0.30 -43.85 -4.04
C PHE A 3 -0.32 -42.32 -4.21
N SER A 4 -0.48 -41.88 -5.46
CA SER A 4 -0.84 -40.50 -5.82
C SER A 4 -2.33 -40.31 -5.55
N ILE A 5 -2.66 -39.59 -4.47
CA ILE A 5 -4.04 -39.28 -4.09
C ILE A 5 -4.43 -37.95 -4.76
N SER A 6 -5.40 -37.98 -5.68
CA SER A 6 -5.87 -36.76 -6.35
C SER A 6 -6.65 -35.85 -5.39
N ARG A 7 -6.53 -34.52 -5.55
CA ARG A 7 -7.25 -33.52 -4.72
C ARG A 7 -8.76 -33.75 -4.61
N THR A 8 -9.37 -34.36 -5.63
CA THR A 8 -10.79 -34.72 -5.66
C THR A 8 -11.13 -35.90 -4.74
N SER A 9 -10.20 -36.81 -4.50
CA SER A 9 -10.42 -37.99 -3.66
C SER A 9 -10.37 -37.69 -2.15
N SER A 10 -9.52 -36.76 -1.71
CA SER A 10 -9.52 -36.25 -0.33
C SER A 10 -10.80 -35.47 0.00
N TYR A 11 -11.29 -34.69 -0.96
CA TYR A 11 -12.54 -33.91 -0.83
C TYR A 11 -13.78 -34.81 -0.68
N ARG A 12 -13.84 -35.92 -1.43
CA ARG A 12 -14.95 -36.89 -1.32
C ARG A 12 -14.94 -37.69 0.00
N ARG A 13 -13.80 -37.77 0.70
CA ARG A 13 -13.71 -38.41 2.02
C ARG A 13 -14.15 -37.50 3.18
N LEU A 14 -14.14 -36.19 2.98
CA LEU A 14 -14.50 -35.19 4.00
C LEU A 14 -15.97 -34.75 3.93
N ILE A 15 -16.75 -35.28 2.99
CA ILE A 15 -18.18 -35.00 2.88
C ILE A 15 -18.92 -36.31 3.16
N PRO A 16 -19.92 -36.31 4.06
CA PRO A 16 -20.74 -37.49 4.25
C PRO A 16 -21.43 -37.84 2.94
N ARG A 17 -21.35 -39.11 2.55
CA ARG A 17 -21.88 -39.64 1.29
C ARG A 17 -23.40 -39.40 1.14
N ASN A 18 -24.09 -39.20 2.26
CA ASN A 18 -25.48 -38.77 2.35
C ASN A 18 -25.67 -37.90 3.61
N SER A 19 -26.08 -36.64 3.44
CA SER A 19 -26.26 -35.67 4.54
C SER A 19 -27.49 -35.94 5.42
N ALA A 20 -28.41 -36.80 4.97
CA ALA A 20 -29.62 -37.14 5.70
C ALA A 20 -29.42 -38.23 6.77
N THR A 21 -28.29 -38.96 6.73
CA THR A 21 -28.01 -40.03 7.69
C THR A 21 -27.63 -39.47 9.07
N VAL A 22 -27.81 -40.27 10.12
CA VAL A 22 -27.45 -39.90 11.50
C VAL A 22 -25.96 -39.55 11.61
N GLU A 23 -25.10 -40.23 10.85
CA GLU A 23 -23.66 -39.95 10.77
C GLU A 23 -23.36 -38.63 10.03
N GLY A 24 -24.09 -38.33 8.95
CA GLY A 24 -23.98 -37.05 8.23
C GLY A 24 -24.40 -35.86 9.09
N LYS A 25 -25.40 -36.04 9.97
CA LYS A 25 -25.85 -35.04 10.95
C LYS A 25 -24.89 -34.85 12.13
N ARG A 26 -24.00 -35.82 12.42
CA ARG A 26 -22.94 -35.71 13.45
C ARG A 26 -21.74 -34.87 13.00
N HIS A 27 -21.66 -34.51 11.71
CA HIS A 27 -20.59 -33.66 11.19
C HIS A 27 -20.85 -32.19 11.54
N ILE A 28 -20.60 -31.81 12.80
CA ILE A 28 -20.91 -30.48 13.36
C ILE A 28 -19.77 -29.46 13.10
N ASN A 29 -18.55 -29.94 12.89
CA ASN A 29 -17.38 -29.06 12.77
C ASN A 29 -16.99 -28.79 11.32
N THR A 30 -17.11 -27.52 10.92
CA THR A 30 -16.32 -26.93 9.85
C THR A 30 -14.87 -26.85 10.30
N VAL A 31 -13.98 -27.59 9.63
CA VAL A 31 -12.54 -27.43 9.85
C VAL A 31 -12.11 -26.12 9.18
N PRO A 32 -11.46 -25.18 9.89
CA PRO A 32 -10.90 -23.99 9.26
C PRO A 32 -9.78 -24.42 8.31
N VAL A 33 -10.11 -24.60 7.04
CA VAL A 33 -9.12 -24.82 5.99
C VAL A 33 -8.62 -23.45 5.54
N LYS A 34 -7.39 -23.12 5.91
CA LYS A 34 -6.69 -21.96 5.36
C LYS A 34 -6.45 -22.23 3.88
N LEU A 35 -7.19 -21.55 3.00
CA LEU A 35 -6.93 -21.64 1.57
C LEU A 35 -5.53 -21.08 1.29
N CYS A 36 -4.75 -21.80 0.47
CA CYS A 36 -3.45 -21.30 0.04
C CYS A 36 -3.62 -19.92 -0.60
N ARG A 37 -2.80 -18.96 -0.17
CA ARG A 37 -2.72 -17.61 -0.73
C ARG A 37 -2.67 -17.72 -2.25
N ALA A 38 -3.51 -16.95 -2.95
CA ALA A 38 -3.35 -16.76 -4.38
C ALA A 38 -1.96 -16.13 -4.60
N GLN A 39 -1.03 -16.93 -5.11
CA GLN A 39 0.30 -16.49 -5.49
C GLN A 39 0.20 -15.91 -6.90
N ALA A 40 0.22 -14.59 -7.01
CA ALA A 40 0.52 -13.92 -8.27
C ALA A 40 2.05 -13.95 -8.50
N ASP A 41 2.64 -15.15 -8.47
CA ASP A 41 4.11 -15.33 -8.54
C ASP A 41 4.64 -15.29 -9.99
N ARG A 42 3.82 -14.86 -10.96
CA ARG A 42 4.32 -14.57 -12.32
C ARG A 42 4.87 -13.16 -12.38
N TYR A 43 5.99 -12.97 -11.70
CA TYR A 43 6.85 -11.81 -11.93
C TYR A 43 7.29 -11.83 -13.39
N ARG A 44 6.99 -10.77 -14.15
CA ARG A 44 7.56 -10.62 -15.48
C ARG A 44 9.01 -10.19 -15.29
N ASP A 45 9.95 -11.01 -15.77
CA ASP A 45 11.34 -10.60 -15.81
C ASP A 45 11.49 -9.41 -16.77
N HIS A 46 12.27 -8.41 -16.34
CA HIS A 46 12.59 -7.23 -17.13
C HIS A 46 14.11 -7.20 -17.35
N GLN A 47 14.54 -6.84 -18.55
CA GLN A 47 15.96 -6.78 -18.90
C GLN A 47 16.76 -5.87 -17.95
N ASP A 48 16.17 -4.74 -17.56
CA ASP A 48 16.82 -3.75 -16.69
C ASP A 48 16.79 -4.10 -15.19
N GLN A 49 16.17 -5.22 -14.80
CA GLN A 49 16.02 -5.59 -13.40
C GLN A 49 17.37 -5.65 -12.66
N HIS A 50 18.39 -6.20 -13.28
CA HIS A 50 19.72 -6.32 -12.67
C HIS A 50 20.35 -4.94 -12.42
N PHE A 51 20.19 -4.01 -13.37
CA PHE A 51 20.68 -2.64 -13.24
C PHE A 51 19.94 -1.90 -12.13
N CYS A 52 18.61 -1.86 -12.17
CA CYS A 52 17.81 -1.21 -11.13
C CYS A 52 18.13 -1.78 -9.74
N ARG A 53 18.24 -3.11 -9.63
CA ARG A 53 18.56 -3.77 -8.36
C ARG A 53 19.96 -3.43 -7.87
N ALA A 54 20.95 -3.36 -8.76
CA ALA A 54 22.31 -2.97 -8.41
C ALA A 54 22.35 -1.51 -7.93
N THR A 55 21.66 -0.59 -8.61
CA THR A 55 21.55 0.82 -8.20
C THR A 55 20.91 0.96 -6.82
N ILE A 56 19.79 0.27 -6.58
CA ILE A 56 19.12 0.27 -5.27
C ILE A 56 20.05 -0.26 -4.18
N ASN A 57 20.72 -1.40 -4.41
CA ASN A 57 21.66 -1.95 -3.44
C ASN A 57 22.81 -0.97 -3.15
N ALA A 58 23.34 -0.29 -4.18
CA ALA A 58 24.41 0.69 -4.02
C ALA A 58 23.94 1.90 -3.20
N LEU A 59 22.74 2.43 -3.47
CA LEU A 59 22.17 3.54 -2.70
C LEU A 59 21.86 3.15 -1.25
N GLU A 60 21.42 1.93 -0.99
CA GLU A 60 21.25 1.40 0.36
C GLU A 60 22.59 1.31 1.10
N VAL A 61 23.67 0.95 0.40
CA VAL A 61 25.03 0.99 0.95
C VAL A 61 25.47 2.42 1.22
N VAL A 62 25.23 3.38 0.31
CA VAL A 62 25.53 4.80 0.55
C VAL A 62 24.76 5.33 1.77
N ALA A 63 23.47 4.99 1.90
CA ALA A 63 22.65 5.32 3.06
C ALA A 63 23.26 4.78 4.37
N SER A 64 23.79 3.55 4.32
CA SER A 64 24.47 2.94 5.48
C SER A 64 25.81 3.61 5.83
N ILE A 65 26.52 4.16 4.83
CA ILE A 65 27.81 4.83 5.00
C ILE A 65 27.61 6.22 5.61
N LEU A 66 26.69 7.01 5.06
CA LEU A 66 26.36 8.33 5.57
C LEU A 66 25.66 8.25 6.95
N GLY A 67 24.90 7.19 7.17
CA GLY A 67 24.30 6.88 8.46
C GLY A 67 23.00 7.63 8.75
N PRO A 68 22.33 7.27 9.86
CA PRO A 68 21.00 7.79 10.19
C PRO A 68 20.98 9.27 10.54
N GLU A 69 22.11 9.89 10.89
CA GLU A 69 22.15 11.33 11.23
C GLU A 69 22.18 12.23 9.98
N GLN A 70 22.48 11.66 8.80
CA GLN A 70 22.67 12.43 7.56
C GLN A 70 21.62 12.12 6.49
N VAL A 71 21.03 10.92 6.52
CA VAL A 71 20.15 10.44 5.44
C VAL A 71 18.70 10.28 5.91
N ILE A 72 17.79 10.78 5.08
CA ILE A 72 16.36 10.48 5.11
C ILE A 72 16.07 9.50 3.97
N PHE A 73 15.52 8.33 4.30
CA PHE A 73 15.13 7.34 3.30
C PHE A 73 13.60 7.23 3.27
N ILE A 74 12.98 7.61 2.16
CA ILE A 74 11.53 7.55 1.96
C ILE A 74 11.22 6.54 0.85
N SER A 75 10.19 5.75 1.07
CA SER A 75 9.61 4.88 0.05
C SER A 75 8.16 5.30 -0.12
N GLN A 76 7.80 5.66 -1.36
CA GLN A 76 6.46 6.11 -1.70
C GLN A 76 5.89 5.26 -2.83
N ASP A 77 4.57 5.08 -2.78
CA ASP A 77 3.77 4.45 -3.82
C ASP A 77 2.26 4.69 -3.55
N ASP A 78 1.43 4.54 -4.56
CA ASP A 78 -0.01 4.54 -4.44
C ASP A 78 -0.52 3.14 -4.06
N LYS A 79 -1.37 3.09 -3.04
CA LYS A 79 -2.09 1.89 -2.66
C LYS A 79 -3.25 1.63 -3.61
N ALA A 80 -3.63 0.35 -3.72
CA ALA A 80 -4.89 -0.12 -4.31
C ALA A 80 -6.08 0.81 -4.00
N LYS A 81 -6.77 1.27 -5.06
CA LYS A 81 -7.90 2.19 -4.93
C LYS A 81 -9.04 1.58 -4.11
N VAL A 82 -9.53 2.24 -3.06
CA VAL A 82 -10.58 1.71 -2.17
C VAL A 82 -11.96 2.12 -2.69
N PRO A 83 -12.86 1.19 -3.05
CA PRO A 83 -14.17 1.55 -3.55
C PRO A 83 -15.09 2.04 -2.43
N ILE A 84 -15.96 2.99 -2.77
CA ILE A 84 -17.02 3.49 -1.88
C ILE A 84 -18.34 2.84 -2.28
N GLY A 85 -19.16 2.46 -1.29
CA GLY A 85 -20.45 1.80 -1.48
C GLY A 85 -20.37 0.31 -1.80
N LYS A 86 -19.16 -0.27 -1.77
CA LYS A 86 -18.92 -1.71 -1.95
C LYS A 86 -17.96 -2.18 -0.87
N THR A 87 -18.13 -3.42 -0.44
CA THR A 87 -17.20 -4.03 0.53
C THR A 87 -15.80 -4.10 -0.06
N ALA A 88 -14.81 -3.60 0.66
CA ALA A 88 -13.40 -3.69 0.32
C ALA A 88 -12.87 -5.12 0.59
N ALA A 89 -13.47 -6.13 -0.02
CA ALA A 89 -13.10 -7.53 0.18
C ALA A 89 -11.91 -7.89 -0.73
N LYS A 90 -10.67 -7.69 -0.24
CA LYS A 90 -9.45 -8.12 -0.94
C LYS A 90 -8.73 -9.32 -0.30
N LEU A 91 -9.17 -9.74 0.89
CA LEU A 91 -8.95 -11.10 1.38
C LEU A 91 -10.29 -11.78 1.50
N GLN A 92 -10.34 -13.09 1.24
CA GLN A 92 -11.34 -13.94 1.87
C GLN A 92 -11.19 -13.79 3.39
N ALA A 93 -11.89 -12.81 3.96
CA ALA A 93 -12.39 -12.94 5.30
C ALA A 93 -13.12 -14.29 5.35
N PRO A 94 -13.05 -15.05 6.45
CA PRO A 94 -13.85 -16.25 6.61
C PRO A 94 -15.33 -15.85 6.74
N LEU A 95 -15.92 -15.36 5.66
CA LEU A 95 -17.35 -15.38 5.46
C LEU A 95 -17.68 -16.86 5.28
N LEU A 96 -18.45 -17.35 6.24
CA LEU A 96 -18.88 -18.73 6.38
C LEU A 96 -19.91 -19.07 5.30
N MET A 97 -19.55 -18.94 4.02
CA MET A 97 -20.35 -19.36 2.87
C MET A 97 -19.43 -19.83 1.73
N HIS A 98 -19.52 -21.11 1.42
CA HIS A 98 -18.80 -21.75 0.34
C HIS A 98 -19.46 -21.40 -1.01
N ILE A 99 -18.95 -20.37 -1.69
CA ILE A 99 -19.26 -20.11 -3.11
C ILE A 99 -17.96 -20.24 -3.92
N LYS A 100 -17.92 -21.21 -4.84
CA LYS A 100 -16.80 -21.40 -5.76
C LYS A 100 -17.00 -20.54 -7.01
N TYR A 101 -16.35 -19.37 -7.08
CA TYR A 101 -15.96 -18.78 -8.36
C TYR A 101 -14.46 -18.97 -8.57
N LYS A 102 -14.03 -19.19 -9.82
CA LYS A 102 -12.63 -19.01 -10.22
C LYS A 102 -12.35 -17.50 -10.17
N VAL A 103 -11.88 -17.02 -9.02
CA VAL A 103 -11.45 -15.63 -8.88
C VAL A 103 -10.09 -15.50 -9.56
N ARG A 104 -10.06 -14.87 -10.74
CA ARG A 104 -8.85 -14.16 -11.18
C ARG A 104 -8.86 -12.86 -10.39
N LEU A 105 -7.91 -12.72 -9.49
CA LEU A 105 -7.69 -11.46 -8.78
C LEU A 105 -6.85 -10.60 -9.71
N ASP A 106 -7.37 -9.45 -10.12
CA ASP A 106 -6.54 -8.43 -10.75
C ASP A 106 -5.62 -7.82 -9.69
N ASP A 107 -4.38 -7.61 -10.09
CA ASP A 107 -3.39 -6.98 -9.25
C ASP A 107 -3.84 -5.54 -8.99
N HIS A 108 -3.91 -5.19 -7.71
CA HIS A 108 -4.05 -3.82 -7.22
C HIS A 108 -5.40 -3.08 -7.41
N ASP A 109 -6.20 -3.27 -8.45
CA ASP A 109 -7.46 -2.49 -8.60
C ASP A 109 -8.76 -3.25 -8.26
N PHE A 110 -9.69 -2.59 -7.57
CA PHE A 110 -11.06 -3.11 -7.44
C PHE A 110 -11.78 -2.88 -8.76
N VAL A 111 -12.45 -3.91 -9.30
CA VAL A 111 -13.29 -3.81 -10.50
C VAL A 111 -14.57 -3.02 -10.16
N VAL A 112 -14.43 -1.71 -10.02
CA VAL A 112 -15.48 -0.77 -9.70
C VAL A 112 -15.32 0.43 -10.62
N GLY A 113 -16.42 0.99 -11.12
CA GLY A 113 -16.36 2.14 -12.02
C GLY A 113 -15.49 3.26 -11.46
N GLU A 114 -14.63 3.84 -12.31
CA GLU A 114 -13.55 4.79 -12.03
C GLU A 114 -13.93 5.99 -11.15
N ARG A 115 -15.24 6.27 -10.98
CA ARG A 115 -15.76 7.50 -10.37
C ARG A 115 -16.08 7.42 -8.87
N ARG A 116 -15.94 6.25 -8.23
CA ARG A 116 -16.35 6.03 -6.81
C ARG A 116 -15.31 5.29 -5.99
N GLN A 117 -14.09 5.82 -6.00
CA GLN A 117 -12.96 5.21 -5.31
C GLN A 117 -12.12 6.28 -4.61
N LEU A 118 -11.49 5.89 -3.51
CA LEU A 118 -10.43 6.64 -2.84
C LEU A 118 -9.08 6.09 -3.30
N THR A 119 -8.13 6.96 -3.59
CA THR A 119 -6.74 6.60 -3.90
C THR A 119 -5.86 6.98 -2.72
N PRO A 120 -5.38 6.00 -1.94
CA PRO A 120 -4.45 6.27 -0.86
C PRO A 120 -3.01 6.30 -1.37
N SER A 121 -2.32 7.42 -1.21
CA SER A 121 -0.88 7.51 -1.47
C SER A 121 -0.13 7.31 -0.17
N VAL A 122 0.83 6.38 -0.14
CA VAL A 122 1.53 5.97 1.08
C VAL A 122 2.99 6.43 1.02
N TYR A 123 3.42 7.11 2.08
CA TYR A 123 4.78 7.57 2.27
C TYR A 123 5.34 6.94 3.53
N ALA A 124 6.32 6.06 3.38
CA ALA A 124 6.95 5.39 4.50
C ALA A 124 8.41 5.82 4.62
N ALA A 125 8.78 6.41 5.76
CA ALA A 125 10.17 6.70 6.06
C ALA A 125 10.81 5.47 6.68
N MET A 126 11.94 5.03 6.13
CA MET A 126 12.67 3.86 6.57
C MET A 126 13.73 4.23 7.60
N THR A 127 13.75 3.53 8.73
CA THR A 127 14.78 3.71 9.75
C THR A 127 16.10 3.13 9.26
N ILE A 128 17.19 3.90 9.40
CA ILE A 128 18.56 3.44 9.12
C ILE A 128 19.21 3.01 10.44
N LYS A 129 19.71 1.78 10.51
CA LYS A 129 20.37 1.26 11.71
C LYS A 129 21.75 1.87 11.90
N LYS A 130 22.09 2.19 13.16
CA LYS A 130 23.46 2.55 13.57
C LYS A 130 24.38 1.31 13.47
N ASP A 131 25.68 1.55 13.32
CA ASP A 131 26.74 0.53 13.32
C ASP A 131 26.63 -0.56 12.25
N CYS A 132 25.94 -0.26 11.15
CA CYS A 132 25.74 -1.16 10.02
C CYS A 132 26.43 -0.64 8.73
N MET A 133 27.52 0.11 8.88
CA MET A 133 28.25 0.74 7.76
C MET A 133 28.62 -0.28 6.67
N GLY A 134 28.33 0.08 5.41
CA GLY A 134 28.63 -0.75 4.25
C GLY A 134 27.62 -1.89 4.02
N LYS A 135 26.63 -2.08 4.90
CA LYS A 135 25.62 -3.14 4.80
C LYS A 135 24.29 -2.57 4.34
N ARG A 136 23.76 -3.08 3.23
CA ARG A 136 22.43 -2.71 2.71
C ARG A 136 21.30 -2.95 3.73
N GLU A 137 21.48 -3.94 4.60
CA GLU A 137 20.53 -4.31 5.66
C GLU A 137 20.41 -3.23 6.76
N ALA A 138 21.26 -2.19 6.71
CA ALA A 138 21.13 -1.01 7.54
C ALA A 138 19.81 -0.28 7.27
N VAL A 139 19.37 -0.19 6.02
CA VAL A 139 18.08 0.38 5.66
C VAL A 139 16.99 -0.63 5.99
N SER A 140 16.20 -0.34 7.02
CA SER A 140 15.13 -1.23 7.46
C SER A 140 13.89 -1.15 6.57
N TYR A 141 12.87 -1.95 6.89
CA TYR A 141 11.54 -1.86 6.29
C TYR A 141 10.54 -1.16 7.21
N SER A 142 11.02 -0.53 8.28
CA SER A 142 10.20 -0.05 9.40
C SER A 142 10.47 1.43 9.66
N GLY A 143 9.43 2.16 10.03
CA GLY A 143 9.47 3.57 10.39
C GLY A 143 8.08 4.19 10.27
N PRO A 144 7.93 5.49 10.54
CA PRO A 144 6.64 6.18 10.47
C PRO A 144 6.06 6.12 9.05
N THR A 145 4.73 6.10 8.96
CA THR A 145 4.03 5.99 7.68
C THR A 145 2.90 7.00 7.63
N PHE A 146 2.93 7.82 6.59
CA PHE A 146 1.89 8.79 6.28
C PHE A 146 1.08 8.28 5.10
N ILE A 147 -0.24 8.49 5.14
CA ILE A 147 -1.16 8.10 4.08
C ILE A 147 -2.02 9.30 3.72
N ALA A 148 -1.91 9.76 2.48
CA ALA A 148 -2.80 10.77 1.93
C ALA A 148 -3.96 10.08 1.21
N ILE A 149 -5.19 10.27 1.69
CA ILE A 149 -6.41 9.67 1.14
C ILE A 149 -7.06 10.66 0.20
N ARG A 150 -7.02 10.34 -1.09
CA ARG A 150 -7.56 11.21 -2.14
C ARG A 150 -8.85 10.66 -2.72
N SER A 151 -9.73 11.54 -3.18
CA SER A 151 -10.87 11.13 -4.01
C SER A 151 -10.41 10.90 -5.45
N GLY A 152 -10.59 9.69 -5.98
CA GLY A 152 -10.25 9.38 -7.38
C GLY A 152 -11.01 10.22 -8.42
N LYS A 153 -12.06 10.95 -8.02
CA LYS A 153 -12.83 11.86 -8.88
C LYS A 153 -12.44 13.32 -8.71
N HIS A 154 -12.17 13.77 -7.48
CA HIS A 154 -11.98 15.19 -7.16
C HIS A 154 -10.53 15.60 -6.94
N SER A 155 -9.64 14.64 -6.64
CA SER A 155 -8.23 14.87 -6.36
C SER A 155 -7.42 13.68 -6.86
N SER A 156 -6.92 13.78 -8.09
CA SER A 156 -6.09 12.71 -8.67
C SER A 156 -4.68 12.71 -8.06
N SER A 157 -4.13 11.51 -7.91
CA SER A 157 -2.71 11.33 -7.64
C SER A 157 -1.92 11.76 -8.88
N THR A 158 -1.03 12.74 -8.72
CA THR A 158 -0.17 13.32 -9.75
C THR A 158 1.19 13.68 -9.18
N ALA A 159 2.21 13.84 -10.04
CA ALA A 159 3.55 14.25 -9.63
C ALA A 159 3.58 15.48 -8.70
N SER A 160 2.72 16.49 -8.95
CA SER A 160 2.67 17.71 -8.12
C SER A 160 2.04 17.47 -6.76
N THR A 161 1.08 16.54 -6.67
CA THR A 161 0.50 16.16 -5.38
C THR A 161 1.47 15.34 -4.54
N HIS A 162 2.25 14.42 -5.14
CA HIS A 162 3.31 13.73 -4.40
C HIS A 162 4.41 14.68 -3.92
N ALA A 163 4.77 15.68 -4.73
CA ALA A 163 5.72 16.72 -4.33
C ALA A 163 5.24 17.53 -3.12
N LYS A 164 3.95 17.89 -3.10
CA LYS A 164 3.37 18.60 -1.95
C LYS A 164 3.37 17.71 -0.70
N ASP A 165 2.88 16.49 -0.82
CA ASP A 165 2.83 15.54 0.30
C ASP A 165 4.21 15.28 0.88
N LEU A 166 5.23 15.17 0.02
CA LEU A 166 6.60 14.97 0.48
C LEU A 166 7.06 16.12 1.39
N LYS A 167 6.77 17.38 1.03
CA LYS A 167 7.06 18.53 1.91
C LYS A 167 6.31 18.45 3.23
N ASP A 168 5.04 18.08 3.18
CA ASP A 168 4.20 17.95 4.38
C ASP A 168 4.75 16.84 5.29
N VAL A 169 5.12 15.68 4.74
CA VAL A 169 5.74 14.54 5.46
C VAL A 169 7.05 14.94 6.11
N LEU A 170 7.89 15.70 5.42
CA LEU A 170 9.17 16.15 5.97
C LEU A 170 9.01 17.13 7.15
N GLY A 171 7.88 17.86 7.21
CA GLY A 171 7.53 18.79 8.29
C GLY A 171 6.71 18.18 9.43
N MET A 172 6.29 16.91 9.34
CA MET A 172 5.48 16.26 10.37
C MET A 172 6.29 15.91 11.63
N GLU A 173 5.66 16.07 12.80
CA GLU A 173 6.29 15.77 14.09
C GLU A 173 6.59 14.27 14.23
N GLU A 174 5.72 13.41 13.70
CA GLU A 174 5.88 11.96 13.69
C GLU A 174 7.09 11.50 12.87
N PHE A 175 7.55 12.33 11.93
CA PHE A 175 8.71 12.08 11.07
C PHE A 175 9.97 12.79 11.57
N ARG A 176 9.85 13.70 12.55
CA ARG A 176 10.93 14.56 13.03
C ARG A 176 12.17 13.79 13.46
N ALA A 177 12.01 12.64 14.11
CA ALA A 177 13.12 11.77 14.51
C ALA A 177 13.94 11.24 13.33
N LEU A 178 13.33 11.15 12.14
CA LEU A 178 14.00 10.72 10.91
C LEU A 178 14.41 11.89 10.01
N THR A 179 13.84 13.08 10.16
CA THR A 179 14.14 14.24 9.30
C THR A 179 15.13 15.22 9.92
N VAL A 180 15.28 15.21 11.25
CA VAL A 180 16.18 16.08 12.00
C VAL A 180 17.29 15.24 12.64
N SER A 181 18.53 15.73 12.58
CA SER A 181 19.69 15.13 13.24
C SER A 181 19.68 15.38 14.75
N GLN A 182 20.55 14.69 15.49
CA GLN A 182 20.76 14.94 16.92
C GLN A 182 21.11 16.41 17.26
N ASP A 183 21.73 17.13 16.32
CA ASP A 183 22.10 18.54 16.48
C ASP A 183 20.93 19.51 16.23
N GLY A 184 19.72 18.99 15.99
CA GLY A 184 18.54 19.79 15.71
C GLY A 184 18.47 20.38 14.30
N LYS A 185 19.37 19.95 13.39
CA LYS A 185 19.42 20.40 12.00
C LYS A 185 18.67 19.45 11.07
N PRO A 186 18.00 19.94 10.01
CA PRO A 186 17.49 19.07 8.95
C PRO A 186 18.62 18.22 8.35
N LYS A 187 18.31 16.97 8.03
CA LYS A 187 19.29 16.07 7.41
C LYS A 187 19.53 16.46 5.95
N PRO A 188 20.80 16.51 5.50
CA PRO A 188 21.14 17.09 4.21
C PRO A 188 20.90 16.16 3.02
N VAL A 189 20.72 14.84 3.25
CA VAL A 189 20.58 13.87 2.14
C VAL A 189 19.21 13.21 2.18
N VAL A 190 18.47 13.27 1.07
CA VAL A 190 17.18 12.61 0.89
C VAL A 190 17.28 11.55 -0.20
N MET A 191 16.79 10.35 0.10
CA MET A 191 16.72 9.21 -0.81
C MET A 191 15.27 8.74 -0.93
N ILE A 192 14.75 8.68 -2.16
CA ILE A 192 13.35 8.37 -2.46
C ILE A 192 13.29 7.15 -3.37
N SER A 193 12.69 6.08 -2.86
CA SER A 193 12.33 4.88 -3.61
C SER A 193 10.90 5.01 -4.13
N VAL A 194 10.72 4.95 -5.44
CA VAL A 194 9.41 5.02 -6.12
C VAL A 194 9.11 3.73 -6.87
N ASP A 195 7.84 3.49 -7.21
CA ASP A 195 7.47 2.33 -8.03
C ASP A 195 7.83 2.52 -9.52
N GLY A 196 7.81 3.79 -9.97
CA GLY A 196 8.12 4.15 -11.35
C GLY A 196 6.90 4.22 -12.26
N GLY A 197 5.70 4.27 -11.68
CA GLY A 197 4.46 4.60 -12.37
C GLY A 197 4.51 5.99 -13.03
N PRO A 198 3.59 6.32 -13.96
CA PRO A 198 3.65 7.55 -14.78
C PRO A 198 3.84 8.85 -13.99
N ASP A 199 3.28 8.90 -12.77
CA ASP A 199 3.27 10.08 -11.90
C ASP A 199 4.45 10.15 -10.93
N GLU A 200 5.18 9.04 -10.74
CA GLU A 200 6.33 8.96 -9.81
C GLU A 200 7.66 8.72 -10.52
N ASN A 201 7.61 8.27 -11.78
CA ASN A 201 8.80 8.00 -12.57
C ASN A 201 9.62 9.29 -12.70
N PRO A 202 10.96 9.26 -12.49
CA PRO A 202 11.84 10.43 -12.58
C PRO A 202 11.97 10.95 -14.03
N ARG A 203 10.86 11.48 -14.56
CA ARG A 203 10.71 12.17 -15.84
C ARG A 203 10.59 13.67 -15.60
N TYR A 204 10.58 14.47 -16.66
CA TYR A 204 10.62 15.94 -16.64
C TYR A 204 9.85 16.62 -15.48
N LYS A 205 8.58 16.26 -15.23
CA LYS A 205 7.78 16.88 -14.15
C LYS A 205 8.29 16.54 -12.74
N VAL A 206 8.61 15.28 -12.49
CA VAL A 206 9.15 14.82 -11.20
C VAL A 206 10.54 15.42 -10.98
N ILE A 207 11.35 15.55 -12.03
CA ILE A 207 12.66 16.21 -11.96
C ILE A 207 12.51 17.69 -11.57
N ALA A 208 11.55 18.42 -12.13
CA ALA A 208 11.31 19.81 -11.76
C ALA A 208 10.92 19.95 -10.28
N HIS A 209 10.06 19.07 -9.78
CA HIS A 209 9.72 19.04 -8.36
C HIS A 209 10.91 18.64 -7.48
N ALA A 210 11.72 17.67 -7.90
CA ALA A 210 12.94 17.27 -7.21
C ALA A 210 13.94 18.44 -7.10
N ILE A 211 14.12 19.22 -8.17
CA ILE A 211 14.96 20.42 -8.15
C ILE A 211 14.41 21.46 -7.17
N SER A 212 13.09 21.69 -7.17
CA SER A 212 12.46 22.58 -6.19
C SER A 212 12.70 22.10 -4.76
N HIS A 213 12.52 20.81 -4.47
CA HIS A 213 12.79 20.25 -3.15
C HIS A 213 14.26 20.38 -2.73
N PHE A 214 15.18 20.13 -3.66
CA PHE A 214 16.61 20.27 -3.41
C PHE A 214 16.98 21.69 -2.98
N LEU A 215 16.45 22.70 -3.67
CA LEU A 215 16.69 24.11 -3.35
C LEU A 215 15.96 24.56 -2.08
N ASP A 216 14.68 24.18 -1.91
CA ASP A 216 13.85 24.64 -0.80
C ASP A 216 14.30 24.05 0.55
N LEU A 217 14.86 22.84 0.53
CA LEU A 217 15.32 22.13 1.74
C LEU A 217 16.83 22.25 1.97
N ASP A 218 17.55 22.97 1.10
CA ASP A 218 19.01 23.14 1.16
C ASP A 218 19.76 21.80 1.31
N LEU A 219 19.45 20.86 0.41
CA LEU A 219 20.00 19.50 0.47
C LEU A 219 21.41 19.43 -0.13
N ASP A 220 22.27 18.62 0.46
CA ASP A 220 23.56 18.23 -0.15
C ASP A 220 23.38 17.12 -1.19
N GLY A 221 22.29 16.35 -1.08
CA GLY A 221 22.01 15.25 -2.00
C GLY A 221 20.54 14.85 -2.06
N LEU A 222 20.02 14.68 -3.28
CA LEU A 222 18.69 14.12 -3.53
C LEU A 222 18.79 12.98 -4.53
N PHE A 223 18.39 11.79 -4.11
CA PHE A 223 18.40 10.58 -4.94
C PHE A 223 16.98 10.08 -5.13
N VAL A 224 16.52 9.99 -6.37
CA VAL A 224 15.22 9.37 -6.71
C VAL A 224 15.49 8.15 -7.58
N PHE A 225 15.00 6.98 -7.16
CA PHE A 225 15.27 5.73 -7.85
C PHE A 225 14.05 4.82 -7.86
N THR A 226 13.95 4.01 -8.91
CA THR A 226 12.79 3.16 -9.22
C THR A 226 13.19 1.71 -9.36
N ASN A 227 12.26 0.81 -9.05
CA ASN A 227 12.37 -0.58 -9.47
C ASN A 227 12.16 -0.71 -10.98
N ALA A 228 12.60 -1.85 -11.53
CA ALA A 228 12.30 -2.18 -12.93
C ALA A 228 10.80 -2.50 -13.10
N PRO A 229 10.23 -2.28 -14.31
CA PRO A 229 8.85 -2.63 -14.60
C PRO A 229 8.52 -4.08 -14.21
N GLY A 230 7.36 -4.29 -13.55
CA GLY A 230 6.94 -5.61 -13.06
C GLY A 230 7.64 -6.10 -11.80
N ARG A 231 8.46 -5.24 -11.16
CA ARG A 231 9.13 -5.50 -9.86
C ARG A 231 8.63 -4.57 -8.75
N SER A 232 7.43 -4.01 -8.88
CA SER A 232 6.79 -3.14 -7.88
C SER A 232 6.70 -3.76 -6.49
N ALA A 233 6.44 -5.08 -6.43
CA ALA A 233 6.40 -5.86 -5.20
C ALA A 233 7.69 -5.82 -4.35
N TYR A 234 8.81 -5.36 -4.90
CA TYR A 234 10.08 -5.18 -4.18
C TYR A 234 10.28 -3.76 -3.62
N ASN A 235 9.36 -2.84 -3.90
CA ASN A 235 9.35 -1.51 -3.27
C ASN A 235 9.14 -1.67 -1.76
N ARG A 236 9.88 -0.91 -0.95
CA ARG A 236 9.90 -1.12 0.52
C ARG A 236 8.56 -0.78 1.15
N VAL A 237 7.84 0.18 0.58
CA VAL A 237 6.49 0.59 0.99
C VAL A 237 5.46 -0.54 0.87
N GLU A 238 5.63 -1.51 -0.03
CA GLU A 238 4.70 -2.64 -0.18
C GLU A 238 4.53 -3.44 1.11
N ARG A 239 5.62 -3.60 1.86
CA ARG A 239 5.58 -4.26 3.18
C ARG A 239 4.78 -3.48 4.21
N ARG A 240 4.78 -2.15 4.11
CA ARG A 240 3.99 -1.23 4.96
C ARG A 240 2.52 -1.22 4.52
N MET A 241 2.27 -1.39 3.23
CA MET A 241 0.91 -1.46 2.69
C MET A 241 0.19 -2.77 3.02
N ALA A 242 0.89 -3.89 3.19
CA ALA A 242 0.27 -5.19 3.43
C ALA A 242 -0.66 -5.23 4.68
N PRO A 243 -0.25 -4.71 5.87
CA PRO A 243 -1.15 -4.57 7.03
C PRO A 243 -2.39 -3.72 6.74
N LEU A 244 -2.25 -2.60 6.01
CA LEU A 244 -3.35 -1.71 5.67
C LEU A 244 -4.45 -2.43 4.87
N SER A 245 -4.05 -3.33 3.97
CA SER A 245 -5.01 -4.14 3.18
C SER A 245 -5.78 -5.12 4.06
N ARG A 246 -5.21 -5.59 5.17
CA ARG A 246 -5.86 -6.52 6.08
C ARG A 246 -6.98 -5.83 6.84
N GLU A 247 -6.76 -4.61 7.33
CA GLU A 247 -7.76 -3.85 8.06
C GLU A 247 -8.92 -3.37 7.17
N LEU A 248 -8.70 -3.25 5.86
CA LEU A 248 -9.78 -3.00 4.89
C LEU A 248 -10.72 -4.20 4.70
N SER A 249 -10.33 -5.41 5.13
CA SER A 249 -11.12 -6.61 4.90
C SER A 249 -12.44 -6.56 5.67
N GLY A 250 -13.55 -6.51 4.92
CA GLY A 250 -14.90 -6.43 5.50
C GLY A 250 -15.38 -5.01 5.79
N VAL A 251 -14.55 -3.99 5.56
CA VAL A 251 -14.97 -2.59 5.67
C VAL A 251 -15.83 -2.21 4.47
N VAL A 252 -16.95 -1.54 4.75
CA VAL A 252 -17.82 -0.91 3.75
C VAL A 252 -17.83 0.58 4.06
N LEU A 253 -17.32 1.38 3.14
CA LEU A 253 -17.42 2.84 3.22
C LEU A 253 -18.73 3.28 2.57
N PRO A 254 -19.68 3.91 3.28
CA PRO A 254 -20.93 4.37 2.69
C PRO A 254 -20.68 5.48 1.67
N TYR A 255 -21.42 5.49 0.56
CA TYR A 255 -21.31 6.54 -0.47
C TYR A 255 -22.32 7.67 -0.29
N ASP A 256 -23.29 7.50 0.61
CA ASP A 256 -24.48 8.30 0.78
C ASP A 256 -24.77 8.58 2.27
N PHE A 257 -23.72 8.71 3.08
CA PHE A 257 -23.85 8.95 4.53
C PHE A 257 -24.74 10.17 4.85
N TYR A 258 -24.63 11.25 4.08
CA TYR A 258 -25.48 12.45 4.21
C TYR A 258 -26.71 12.45 3.27
N GLY A 259 -26.97 11.33 2.60
CA GLY A 259 -28.01 11.18 1.59
C GLY A 259 -27.46 10.93 0.19
N SER A 260 -28.35 10.47 -0.70
CA SER A 260 -27.99 10.17 -2.08
C SER A 260 -27.77 11.45 -2.89
N HIS A 261 -26.55 11.62 -3.39
CA HIS A 261 -26.17 12.67 -4.34
C HIS A 261 -26.34 12.22 -5.81
N LEU A 262 -26.98 11.06 -6.03
CA LEU A 262 -27.05 10.38 -7.32
C LEU A 262 -28.50 10.29 -7.84
N ASP A 263 -28.65 10.36 -9.16
CA ASP A 263 -29.90 10.07 -9.84
C ASP A 263 -30.12 8.54 -10.04
N ASN A 264 -31.27 8.18 -10.60
CA ASN A 264 -31.63 6.79 -10.93
C ASN A 264 -30.70 6.14 -11.97
N ARG A 265 -29.83 6.91 -12.63
CA ARG A 265 -28.81 6.44 -13.58
C ARG A 265 -27.42 6.37 -12.94
N GLY A 266 -27.28 6.75 -11.67
CA GLY A 266 -26.02 6.79 -10.95
C GLY A 266 -25.11 7.97 -11.31
N ALA A 267 -25.64 9.00 -11.96
CA ALA A 267 -24.95 10.26 -12.22
C ALA A 267 -25.10 11.22 -11.03
N THR A 268 -24.05 12.01 -10.78
CA THR A 268 -24.03 13.01 -9.71
C THR A 268 -24.99 14.14 -10.04
N VAL A 269 -26.00 14.34 -9.18
CA VAL A 269 -26.93 15.48 -9.25
C VAL A 269 -26.45 16.62 -8.35
N ASP A 270 -25.95 16.27 -7.16
CA ASP A 270 -25.45 17.25 -6.18
C ASP A 270 -23.94 17.05 -5.95
N LYS A 271 -23.14 17.98 -6.49
CA LYS A 271 -21.68 17.96 -6.35
C LYS A 271 -21.21 18.29 -4.94
N ASN A 272 -21.93 19.13 -4.21
CA ASN A 272 -21.53 19.52 -2.86
C ASN A 272 -21.78 18.38 -1.88
N LEU A 273 -22.94 17.72 -2.00
CA LEU A 273 -23.26 16.53 -1.23
C LEU A 273 -22.34 15.35 -1.59
N GLU A 274 -21.93 15.23 -2.85
CA GLU A 274 -20.89 14.27 -3.26
C GLU A 274 -19.57 14.53 -2.52
N LEU A 275 -19.07 15.77 -2.52
CA LEU A 275 -17.83 16.13 -1.82
C LEU A 275 -17.90 15.82 -0.32
N GLN A 276 -19.04 16.11 0.34
CA GLN A 276 -19.24 15.81 1.75
C GLN A 276 -19.21 14.30 2.02
N ASN A 277 -19.87 13.51 1.18
CA ASN A 277 -19.87 12.04 1.29
C ASN A 277 -18.47 11.46 1.06
N PHE A 278 -17.72 11.96 0.07
CA PHE A 278 -16.32 11.54 -0.16
C PHE A 278 -15.42 11.93 1.01
N SER A 279 -15.58 13.13 1.57
CA SER A 279 -14.83 13.58 2.74
C SER A 279 -15.11 12.71 3.96
N HIS A 280 -16.38 12.33 4.18
CA HIS A 280 -16.74 11.42 5.27
C HIS A 280 -16.14 10.02 5.09
N ALA A 281 -16.21 9.45 3.88
CA ALA A 281 -15.60 8.16 3.56
C ALA A 281 -14.07 8.20 3.71
N GLY A 282 -13.43 9.29 3.30
CA GLY A 282 -11.99 9.53 3.48
C GLY A 282 -11.61 9.63 4.95
N THR A 283 -12.36 10.40 5.74
CA THR A 283 -12.14 10.55 7.20
C THR A 283 -12.31 9.22 7.92
N THR A 284 -13.35 8.45 7.59
CA THR A 284 -13.57 7.12 8.18
C THR A 284 -12.39 6.19 7.87
N LEU A 285 -11.87 6.23 6.65
CA LEU A 285 -10.69 5.44 6.28
C LEU A 285 -9.42 5.94 6.98
N ALA A 286 -9.28 7.25 7.14
CA ALA A 286 -8.19 7.89 7.88
C ALA A 286 -8.20 7.45 9.34
N ASP A 287 -9.36 7.41 9.99
CA ASP A 287 -9.51 6.99 11.38
C ASP A 287 -9.11 5.52 11.59
N ILE A 288 -9.55 4.63 10.67
CA ILE A 288 -9.20 3.21 10.70
C ILE A 288 -7.68 3.03 10.63
N TRP A 289 -7.01 3.72 9.71
CA TRP A 289 -5.57 3.58 9.55
C TRP A 289 -4.77 4.35 10.59
N SER A 290 -5.24 5.49 11.06
CA SER A 290 -4.55 6.27 12.10
C SER A 290 -4.58 5.57 13.47
N ALA A 291 -5.54 4.68 13.70
CA ALA A 291 -5.54 3.79 14.85
C ALA A 291 -4.49 2.67 14.80
N MET A 292 -3.81 2.48 13.65
CA MET A 292 -2.85 1.41 13.47
C MET A 292 -1.44 1.77 13.97
N THR A 293 -0.75 0.75 14.44
CA THR A 293 0.70 0.79 14.68
C THR A 293 1.36 -0.32 13.86
N ILE A 294 2.35 0.02 13.03
CA ILE A 294 3.06 -0.94 12.18
C ILE A 294 4.54 -0.93 12.56
N ASP A 295 5.04 -2.07 13.01
CA ASP A 295 6.42 -2.26 13.53
C ASP A 295 6.78 -1.31 14.68
N GLY A 296 5.80 -0.96 15.53
CA GLY A 296 6.00 -0.04 16.66
C GLY A 296 5.96 1.45 16.28
N PHE A 297 5.70 1.79 15.01
CA PHE A 297 5.52 3.17 14.55
C PHE A 297 4.04 3.48 14.30
N PRO A 298 3.56 4.67 14.71
CA PRO A 298 2.22 5.10 14.40
C PRO A 298 2.04 5.29 12.89
N VAL A 299 0.82 5.12 12.43
CA VAL A 299 0.38 5.48 11.08
C VAL A 299 -0.40 6.78 11.19
N THR A 300 -0.10 7.76 10.34
CA THR A 300 -0.87 9.00 10.24
C THR A 300 -1.58 9.01 8.89
N ALA A 301 -2.92 9.02 8.87
CA ALA A 301 -3.69 9.07 7.63
C ALA A 301 -4.57 10.33 7.61
N ARG A 302 -4.66 11.00 6.45
CA ARG A 302 -5.44 12.24 6.25
C ARG A 302 -6.03 12.33 4.86
#